data_AF-A0A4Q1FDI5-F1
#
_entry.id   AF-A0A4Q1FDI5-F1
#
_cell.length_a   1.000
_cell.length_b   1.000
_cell.length_c   1.000
_cell.angle_alpha   90.00
_cell.angle_beta   90.00
_cell.angle_gamma   90.00
#
_symmetry.space_group_name_H-M   'P 1'
#
loop_
_entity.id
_entity.type
_entity.pdbx_description
1 polymer ?
#
loop_
_entity_poly.entity_id
_entity_poly.type
_entity_poly.pdbx_seq_one_letter_code
_entity_poly.pdbx_strand_id
1 'polypeptide(L)'
;MKKNIKSFETKFWAGYEIKKPFEVMDAFFDFAHLDSYKEVLSEIFLYIHKTEVCRIRYPGQVFVFHSAFRSFVKACFLLQYRSRKWKVKESDVCKSKLDMASLTEREYENPFTVFQKAFEENTIDKFDFFLFEISHLSLSSCTEEFDYDLITPMSILSRCLMRASLCAIEGLKK
;
A
#
# COMPACT_ATOMS: atom_id res chain seq x y z
N MET A 1 11.71 17.34 1.74
CA MET A 1 11.43 17.65 3.17
C MET A 1 10.80 16.44 3.82
N LYS A 2 11.26 15.96 4.99
CA LYS A 2 10.52 14.93 5.74
C LYS A 2 9.21 15.56 6.21
N LYS A 3 8.07 15.20 5.63
CA LYS A 3 6.78 15.51 6.27
C LYS A 3 6.76 14.80 7.62
N ASN A 4 6.51 15.56 8.68
CA ASN A 4 6.32 15.00 10.02
C ASN A 4 4.97 14.29 10.04
N ILE A 5 4.95 13.01 9.69
CA ILE A 5 3.78 12.16 9.88
C ILE A 5 3.51 12.11 11.38
N LYS A 6 2.43 12.77 11.81
CA LYS A 6 2.05 12.90 13.23
C LYS A 6 1.43 11.61 13.78
N SER A 7 0.75 10.85 12.92
CA SER A 7 0.05 9.62 13.25
C SER A 7 -0.14 8.78 11.99
N PHE A 8 -0.08 7.46 12.16
CA PHE A 8 -0.42 6.50 11.12
C PHE A 8 -1.92 6.17 11.09
N GLU A 9 -2.69 6.58 12.10
CA GLU A 9 -4.13 6.34 12.21
C GLU A 9 -4.47 4.83 12.30
N THR A 10 -3.56 4.02 12.86
CA THR A 10 -3.74 2.57 12.92
C THR A 10 -4.87 2.13 13.84
N LYS A 11 -5.32 3.01 14.75
CA LYS A 11 -6.43 2.72 15.67
C LYS A 11 -7.72 2.31 14.94
N PHE A 12 -7.93 2.77 13.70
CA PHE A 12 -9.15 2.48 12.93
C PHE A 12 -9.21 1.07 12.34
N TRP A 13 -8.09 0.34 12.25
CA TRP A 13 -8.04 -1.00 11.65
C TRP A 13 -7.27 -2.01 12.50
N ALA A 14 -6.18 -1.59 13.17
CA ALA A 14 -5.41 -2.42 14.10
C ALA A 14 -5.96 -2.40 15.54
N GLY A 15 -6.89 -1.48 15.85
CA GLY A 15 -7.47 -1.32 17.19
C GLY A 15 -6.60 -0.54 18.20
N TYR A 16 -5.35 -0.22 17.86
CA TYR A 16 -4.45 0.58 18.68
C TYR A 16 -3.54 1.48 17.83
N GLU A 17 -2.94 2.49 18.45
CA GLU A 17 -2.05 3.44 17.76
C GLU A 17 -0.61 2.93 17.75
N ILE A 18 -0.04 2.81 16.55
CA ILE A 18 1.33 2.39 16.31
C ILE A 18 2.16 3.62 15.95
N LYS A 19 3.37 3.73 16.51
CA LYS A 19 4.26 4.90 16.30
C LYS A 19 5.45 4.63 15.39
N LYS A 20 5.82 3.35 15.19
CA LYS A 20 6.99 2.99 14.38
C LYS A 20 6.52 2.44 13.03
N PRO A 21 7.09 2.90 11.90
CA PRO A 21 6.62 2.47 10.58
C PRO A 21 6.78 0.96 10.35
N PHE A 22 7.78 0.31 10.95
CA PHE A 22 7.95 -1.15 10.83
C PHE A 22 6.83 -1.91 11.54
N GLU A 23 6.48 -1.50 12.76
CA GLU A 23 5.36 -2.09 13.50
C GLU A 23 4.03 -1.89 12.75
N VAL A 24 3.90 -0.81 11.96
CA VAL A 24 2.75 -0.62 11.05
C VAL A 24 2.76 -1.66 9.94
N MET A 25 3.93 -1.97 9.35
CA MET A 25 4.03 -3.02 8.33
C MET A 25 3.67 -4.39 8.88
N ASP A 26 4.19 -4.72 10.07
CA ASP A 26 3.91 -6.00 10.74
C ASP A 26 2.41 -6.12 11.01
N ALA A 27 1.80 -5.12 11.66
CA ALA A 27 0.37 -5.11 11.92
C ALA A 27 -0.46 -5.15 10.63
N PHE A 28 0.00 -4.51 9.55
CA PHE A 28 -0.70 -4.51 8.27
C PHE A 28 -0.75 -5.91 7.65
N PHE A 29 0.33 -6.68 7.70
CA PHE A 29 0.32 -8.06 7.21
C PHE A 29 -0.29 -9.06 8.20
N ASP A 30 -0.40 -8.71 9.49
CA ASP A 30 -1.22 -9.45 10.47
C ASP A 30 -2.72 -9.23 10.24
N PHE A 31 -3.12 -8.04 9.78
CA PHE A 31 -4.52 -7.67 9.55
C PHE A 31 -5.15 -8.43 8.37
N ALA A 32 -4.40 -8.59 7.26
CA ALA A 32 -4.87 -9.35 6.12
C ALA A 32 -3.69 -9.90 5.27
N HIS A 33 -3.94 -10.99 4.56
CA HIS A 33 -2.97 -11.56 3.62
C HIS A 33 -2.81 -10.68 2.36
N LEU A 34 -1.64 -10.79 1.73
CA LEU A 34 -1.32 -10.07 0.49
C LEU A 34 -2.39 -10.26 -0.59
N ASP A 35 -2.89 -11.47 -0.77
CA ASP A 35 -3.89 -11.77 -1.79
C ASP A 35 -5.22 -11.08 -1.48
N SER A 36 -5.62 -11.03 -0.21
CA SER A 36 -6.80 -10.28 0.22
C SER A 36 -6.69 -8.78 -0.09
N TYR A 37 -5.50 -8.18 0.09
CA TYR A 37 -5.26 -6.78 -0.27
C TYR A 37 -5.37 -6.54 -1.78
N LYS A 38 -4.81 -7.45 -2.59
CA LYS A 38 -4.88 -7.37 -4.06
C LYS A 38 -6.32 -7.50 -4.55
N GLU A 39 -7.06 -8.46 -4.02
CA GLU A 39 -8.47 -8.69 -4.33
C GLU A 39 -9.31 -7.45 -4.01
N VAL A 40 -9.16 -6.91 -2.80
CA VAL A 40 -9.91 -5.73 -2.37
C VAL A 40 -9.56 -4.51 -3.22
N LEU A 41 -8.29 -4.24 -3.47
CA LEU A 41 -7.88 -3.11 -4.32
C LEU A 41 -8.43 -3.26 -5.74
N SER A 42 -8.36 -4.46 -6.31
CA SER A 42 -8.87 -4.73 -7.66
C SER A 42 -10.39 -4.58 -7.72
N GLU A 43 -11.10 -5.05 -6.69
CA GLU A 43 -12.54 -4.88 -6.56
C GLU A 43 -12.92 -3.39 -6.44
N ILE A 44 -12.31 -2.65 -5.51
CA ILE A 44 -12.56 -1.21 -5.34
C ILE A 44 -12.31 -0.48 -6.66
N PHE A 45 -11.17 -0.76 -7.31
CA PHE A 45 -10.78 -0.12 -8.58
C PHE A 45 -11.73 -0.49 -9.72
N LEU A 46 -12.27 -1.71 -9.77
CA LEU A 46 -13.28 -2.11 -10.75
C LEU A 46 -14.60 -1.33 -10.56
N TYR A 47 -14.97 -1.09 -9.31
CA TYR A 47 -16.25 -0.45 -8.97
C TYR A 47 -16.27 1.06 -9.21
N ILE A 48 -15.12 1.72 -9.39
CA ILE A 48 -15.09 3.17 -9.72
C ILE A 48 -15.77 3.49 -11.06
N HIS A 49 -15.94 2.49 -11.94
CA HIS A 49 -16.59 2.63 -13.24
C HIS A 49 -18.00 2.01 -13.28
N LYS A 50 -18.51 1.53 -12.14
CA LYS A 50 -19.82 0.90 -12.04
C LYS A 50 -20.84 1.87 -11.46
N THR A 51 -22.12 1.67 -11.78
CA THR A 51 -23.26 2.30 -11.09
C THR A 51 -23.71 1.53 -9.84
N GLU A 52 -22.85 0.63 -9.34
CA GLU A 52 -23.13 -0.26 -8.22
C GLU A 52 -22.26 0.13 -7.03
N VAL A 53 -22.78 -0.01 -5.81
CA VAL A 53 -22.00 0.23 -4.60
C VAL A 53 -21.11 -0.99 -4.31
N CYS A 54 -19.79 -0.78 -4.24
CA CYS A 54 -18.83 -1.81 -3.87
C CYS A 54 -19.15 -2.39 -2.50
N ARG A 55 -19.13 -3.72 -2.41
CA ARG A 55 -19.44 -4.46 -1.18
C ARG A 55 -20.73 -4.01 -0.50
N ILE A 56 -21.82 -3.86 -1.27
CA ILE A 56 -23.12 -3.34 -0.79
C ILE A 56 -23.64 -3.95 0.53
N ARG A 57 -23.30 -5.21 0.84
CA ARG A 57 -23.68 -5.85 2.11
C ARG A 57 -22.92 -5.30 3.32
N TYR A 58 -21.70 -4.82 3.13
CA TYR A 58 -20.89 -4.20 4.17
C TYR A 58 -19.90 -3.17 3.57
N PRO A 59 -20.39 -1.99 3.12
CA PRO A 59 -19.57 -0.96 2.47
C PRO A 59 -18.52 -0.36 3.43
N GLY A 60 -18.73 -0.49 4.74
CA GLY A 60 -17.74 -0.11 5.76
C GLY A 60 -16.38 -0.79 5.59
N GLN A 61 -16.32 -1.95 4.93
CA GLN A 61 -15.03 -2.59 4.61
C GLN A 61 -14.15 -1.70 3.73
N VAL A 62 -14.73 -0.97 2.76
CA VAL A 62 -13.96 -0.04 1.91
C VAL A 62 -13.27 1.01 2.77
N PHE A 63 -13.94 1.54 3.80
CA PHE A 63 -13.34 2.51 4.73
C PHE A 63 -12.25 1.93 5.63
N VAL A 64 -12.40 0.68 6.08
CA VAL A 64 -11.37 -0.01 6.86
C VAL A 64 -10.12 -0.21 6.02
N PHE A 65 -10.28 -0.69 4.78
CA PHE A 65 -9.17 -0.86 3.84
C PHE A 65 -8.54 0.47 3.43
N HIS A 66 -9.35 1.50 3.15
CA HIS A 66 -8.88 2.86 2.93
C HIS A 66 -7.95 3.32 4.06
N SER A 67 -8.40 3.14 5.31
CA SER A 67 -7.62 3.52 6.50
C SER A 67 -6.33 2.72 6.61
N ALA A 68 -6.38 1.40 6.40
CA ALA A 68 -5.21 0.52 6.41
C ALA A 68 -4.19 0.91 5.33
N PHE A 69 -4.64 1.15 4.10
CA PHE A 69 -3.76 1.58 3.00
C PHE A 69 -3.15 2.96 3.23
N ARG A 70 -3.88 3.90 3.83
CA ARG A 70 -3.30 5.19 4.22
C ARG A 70 -2.20 5.02 5.27
N SER A 71 -2.41 4.18 6.28
CA SER A 71 -1.35 3.83 7.25
C SER A 71 -0.13 3.20 6.56
N PHE A 72 -0.38 2.28 5.64
CA PHE A 72 0.66 1.58 4.86
C PHE A 72 1.49 2.55 4.01
N VAL A 73 0.85 3.41 3.21
CA VAL A 73 1.54 4.41 2.38
C VAL A 73 2.40 5.34 3.24
N LYS A 74 1.87 5.80 4.37
CA LYS A 74 2.61 6.60 5.35
C LYS A 74 3.83 5.85 5.89
N ALA A 75 3.70 4.55 6.16
CA ALA A 75 4.82 3.71 6.60
C ALA A 75 5.88 3.59 5.50
N CYS A 76 5.49 3.23 4.26
CA CYS A 76 6.38 3.20 3.10
C CYS A 76 7.13 4.53 2.91
N PHE A 77 6.43 5.67 3.05
CA PHE A 77 7.02 6.99 2.93
C PHE A 77 8.12 7.26 3.96
N LEU A 78 7.98 6.78 5.20
CA LEU A 78 9.06 6.93 6.19
C LEU A 78 10.18 5.90 5.98
N LEU A 79 9.83 4.70 5.54
CA LEU A 79 10.78 3.61 5.29
C LEU A 79 11.73 3.93 4.14
N GLN A 80 11.30 4.69 3.12
CA GLN A 80 12.17 5.11 2.01
C GLN A 80 13.47 5.80 2.48
N TYR A 81 13.43 6.50 3.63
CA TYR A 81 14.57 7.22 4.20
C TYR A 81 15.47 6.35 5.10
N ARG A 82 15.12 5.09 5.32
CA ARG A 82 15.83 4.17 6.22
C ARG A 82 16.79 3.22 5.48
N SER A 83 16.92 3.36 4.16
CA SER A 83 17.75 2.52 3.28
C SER A 83 19.21 2.35 3.70
N ARG A 84 19.80 3.33 4.40
CA ARG A 84 21.22 3.28 4.82
C ARG A 84 21.51 2.41 6.04
N LYS A 85 20.49 2.01 6.81
CA LYS A 85 20.71 1.38 8.13
C LYS A 85 20.47 -0.13 8.16
N TRP A 86 19.82 -0.71 7.14
CA TRP A 86 19.31 -2.08 7.23
C TRP A 86 19.52 -2.83 5.91
N LYS A 87 20.08 -4.04 6.01
CA LYS A 87 20.12 -5.03 4.93
C LYS A 87 19.03 -6.05 5.18
N VAL A 88 18.28 -6.40 4.13
CA VAL A 88 17.37 -7.55 4.17
C VAL A 88 18.21 -8.80 4.47
N LYS A 89 17.70 -9.74 5.28
CA LYS A 89 18.35 -11.05 5.38
C LYS A 89 18.37 -11.64 3.97
N GLU A 90 19.54 -12.10 3.51
CA GLU A 90 19.59 -13.00 2.36
C GLU A 90 18.64 -14.15 2.66
N SER A 91 17.49 -14.16 1.99
CA SER A 91 16.55 -15.26 2.06
C SER A 91 16.79 -16.10 0.81
N ASP A 92 16.90 -17.41 0.99
CA ASP A 92 16.94 -18.37 -0.11
C ASP A 92 15.59 -18.47 -0.85
N VAL A 93 14.59 -17.65 -0.47
CA VAL A 93 13.17 -17.92 -0.72
C VAL A 93 12.69 -17.47 -2.10
N CYS A 94 13.39 -16.61 -2.84
CA CYS A 94 12.88 -16.16 -4.14
C CYS A 94 13.92 -16.24 -5.27
N LYS A 95 14.13 -17.47 -5.75
CA LYS A 95 14.76 -17.75 -7.07
C LYS A 95 13.73 -17.89 -8.21
N SER A 96 12.44 -17.74 -7.93
CA SER A 96 11.37 -17.89 -8.90
C SER A 96 11.12 -16.56 -9.63
N LYS A 97 11.39 -16.52 -10.94
CA LYS A 97 11.09 -15.37 -11.82
C LYS A 97 9.58 -15.02 -11.87
N LEU A 98 8.71 -15.91 -11.40
CA LEU A 98 7.26 -15.74 -11.42
C LEU A 98 6.77 -14.81 -10.31
N ASP A 99 7.45 -14.78 -9.15
CA ASP A 99 7.13 -13.87 -8.03
C ASP A 99 7.60 -12.43 -8.29
N MET A 100 8.41 -12.24 -9.34
CA MET A 100 9.05 -10.99 -9.76
C MET A 100 8.28 -10.22 -10.83
N ALA A 101 7.06 -10.64 -11.20
CA ALA A 101 6.38 -10.18 -12.41
C ALA A 101 6.22 -8.65 -12.55
N SER A 102 6.32 -7.88 -11.46
CA SER A 102 6.27 -6.41 -11.47
C SER A 102 7.49 -5.69 -10.89
N LEU A 103 8.51 -6.40 -10.40
CA LEU A 103 9.67 -5.81 -9.73
C LEU A 103 10.94 -6.00 -10.57
N THR A 104 11.74 -4.96 -10.69
CA THR A 104 13.08 -5.05 -11.31
C THR A 104 14.08 -5.75 -10.39
N GLU A 105 15.14 -6.33 -10.94
CA GLU A 105 16.21 -7.01 -10.17
C GLU A 105 16.81 -6.09 -9.08
N ARG A 106 17.02 -4.80 -9.39
CA ARG A 106 17.48 -3.79 -8.42
C ARG A 106 16.47 -3.49 -7.31
N GLU A 107 15.17 -3.58 -7.63
CA GLU A 107 14.10 -3.42 -6.66
C GLU A 107 13.93 -4.65 -5.77
N TYR A 108 14.44 -5.80 -6.19
CA TYR A 108 14.52 -7.02 -5.39
C TYR A 108 15.74 -7.03 -4.45
N GLU A 109 16.87 -6.46 -4.86
CA GLU A 109 18.05 -6.37 -3.98
C GLU A 109 17.88 -5.36 -2.84
N ASN A 110 17.16 -4.25 -3.09
CA ASN A 110 16.95 -3.22 -2.06
C ASN A 110 15.47 -2.82 -1.96
N PRO A 111 14.78 -3.20 -0.87
CA PRO A 111 13.35 -2.95 -0.68
C PRO A 111 13.00 -1.47 -0.64
N PHE A 112 13.94 -0.66 -0.15
CA PHE A 112 13.72 0.76 0.02
C PHE A 112 13.77 1.50 -1.32
N THR A 113 14.38 0.93 -2.35
CA THR A 113 14.41 1.50 -3.71
C THR A 113 13.01 1.59 -4.30
N VAL A 114 12.15 0.59 -4.06
CA VAL A 114 10.75 0.62 -4.53
C VAL A 114 10.01 1.80 -3.91
N PHE A 115 10.17 2.01 -2.60
CA PHE A 115 9.54 3.12 -1.91
C PHE A 115 10.11 4.47 -2.35
N GLN A 116 11.43 4.57 -2.55
CA GLN A 116 12.05 5.80 -3.05
C GLN A 116 11.50 6.19 -4.43
N LYS A 117 11.51 5.26 -5.39
CA LYS A 117 10.92 5.51 -6.71
C LYS A 117 9.44 5.84 -6.64
N ALA A 118 8.69 5.15 -5.79
CA ALA A 118 7.27 5.41 -5.60
C ALA A 118 7.00 6.87 -5.19
N PHE A 119 7.83 7.43 -4.30
CA PHE A 119 7.66 8.80 -3.83
C PHE A 119 8.44 9.86 -4.63
N GLU A 120 9.31 9.44 -5.56
CA GLU A 120 9.83 10.28 -6.64
C GLU A 120 8.77 10.47 -7.74
N GLU A 121 8.03 9.41 -8.09
CA GLU A 121 6.96 9.42 -9.10
C GLU A 121 5.66 10.06 -8.57
N ASN A 122 5.26 9.76 -7.33
CA ASN A 122 4.01 10.24 -6.74
C ASN A 122 4.22 10.80 -5.32
N THR A 123 3.73 12.01 -5.05
CA THR A 123 3.76 12.56 -3.69
C THR A 123 2.84 11.77 -2.75
N ILE A 124 3.14 11.82 -1.44
CA ILE A 124 2.24 11.25 -0.43
C ILE A 124 0.82 11.83 -0.51
N ASP A 125 0.68 13.10 -0.90
CA ASP A 125 -0.62 13.76 -1.06
C ASP A 125 -1.38 13.20 -2.27
N LYS A 126 -0.67 12.85 -3.35
CA LYS A 126 -1.27 12.19 -4.52
C LYS A 126 -1.77 10.79 -4.16
N PHE A 127 -1.08 10.07 -3.27
CA PHE A 127 -1.59 8.80 -2.75
C PHE A 127 -2.79 8.98 -1.81
N ASP A 128 -2.77 9.99 -0.93
CA ASP A 128 -3.91 10.30 -0.07
C ASP A 128 -5.16 10.66 -0.91
N PHE A 129 -4.98 11.47 -1.97
CA PHE A 129 -6.04 11.77 -2.94
C PHE A 129 -6.51 10.50 -3.65
N PHE A 130 -5.59 9.73 -4.25
CA PHE A 130 -5.92 8.47 -4.93
C PHE A 130 -6.75 7.52 -4.05
N LEU A 131 -6.31 7.28 -2.81
CA LEU A 131 -6.99 6.38 -1.87
C LEU A 131 -8.38 6.89 -1.49
N PHE A 132 -8.52 8.21 -1.32
CA PHE A 132 -9.83 8.83 -1.09
C PHE A 132 -10.75 8.67 -2.30
N GLU A 133 -10.27 8.99 -3.50
CA GLU A 133 -11.05 8.95 -4.74
C GLU A 133 -11.54 7.55 -5.07
N ILE A 134 -10.67 6.54 -5.04
CA ILE A 134 -11.11 5.16 -5.33
C ILE A 134 -12.14 4.68 -4.30
N SER A 135 -12.04 5.13 -3.05
CA SER A 135 -13.00 4.79 -1.99
C SER A 135 -14.32 5.52 -2.19
N HIS A 136 -14.27 6.78 -2.57
CA HIS A 136 -15.45 7.59 -2.85
C HIS A 136 -16.23 7.05 -4.06
N LEU A 137 -15.54 6.89 -5.20
CA LEU A 137 -16.13 6.46 -6.45
C LEU A 137 -16.67 5.04 -6.37
N SER A 138 -15.94 4.10 -5.74
CA SER A 138 -16.42 2.72 -5.58
C SER A 138 -17.66 2.60 -4.70
N LEU A 139 -17.95 3.59 -3.86
CA LEU A 139 -19.14 3.65 -3.02
C LEU A 139 -20.25 4.51 -3.63
N SER A 140 -20.01 5.14 -4.78
CA SER A 140 -21.00 5.91 -5.51
C SER A 140 -21.88 5.00 -6.35
N SER A 141 -23.19 5.25 -6.35
CA SER A 141 -24.13 4.62 -7.30
C SER A 141 -24.23 5.40 -8.62
N CYS A 142 -23.52 6.52 -8.74
CA CYS A 142 -23.56 7.40 -9.89
C CYS A 142 -22.22 7.34 -10.62
N THR A 143 -22.26 7.28 -11.96
CA THR A 143 -21.06 7.43 -12.79
C THR A 143 -20.65 8.90 -12.81
N GLU A 144 -19.50 9.20 -12.23
CA GLU A 144 -18.84 10.48 -12.38
C GLU A 144 -17.74 10.35 -13.43
N GLU A 145 -17.73 11.24 -14.42
CA GLU A 145 -16.60 11.36 -15.34
C GLU A 145 -15.49 12.13 -14.62
N PHE A 146 -14.31 11.52 -14.59
CA PHE A 146 -13.10 12.14 -14.05
C PHE A 146 -11.94 12.02 -15.04
N ASP A 147 -11.07 13.02 -15.07
CA ASP A 147 -9.90 13.10 -15.96
C ASP A 147 -8.56 12.85 -15.25
N TYR A 148 -8.59 12.58 -13.95
CA TYR A 148 -7.39 12.34 -13.16
C TYR A 148 -6.85 10.91 -13.31
N ASP A 149 -5.52 10.78 -13.29
CA ASP A 149 -4.80 9.52 -13.42
C ASP A 149 -4.82 8.70 -12.11
N LEU A 150 -5.70 7.70 -12.07
CA LEU A 150 -5.77 6.70 -11.00
C LEU A 150 -4.92 5.44 -11.28
N ILE A 151 -4.50 5.23 -12.54
CA ILE A 151 -3.79 4.01 -12.96
C ILE A 151 -2.35 4.02 -12.43
N THR A 152 -1.65 5.14 -12.59
CA THR A 152 -0.28 5.29 -12.09
C THR A 152 -0.18 5.05 -10.57
N PRO A 153 -0.95 5.75 -9.70
CA PRO A 153 -0.90 5.49 -8.26
C PRO A 153 -1.31 4.06 -7.88
N MET A 154 -2.28 3.45 -8.57
CA MET A 154 -2.66 2.05 -8.36
C MET A 154 -1.51 1.08 -8.65
N SER A 155 -0.81 1.28 -9.78
CA SER A 155 0.34 0.47 -10.17
C SER A 155 1.50 0.61 -9.17
N ILE A 156 1.82 1.83 -8.75
CA ILE A 156 2.88 2.08 -7.76
C ILE A 156 2.52 1.47 -6.40
N LEU A 157 1.26 1.62 -5.95
CA LEU A 157 0.80 1.04 -4.68
C LEU A 157 0.91 -0.49 -4.70
N SER A 158 0.54 -1.13 -5.82
CA SER A 158 0.65 -2.58 -6.00
C SER A 158 2.11 -3.05 -5.93
N ARG A 159 3.05 -2.32 -6.55
CA ARG A 159 4.49 -2.60 -6.44
C ARG A 159 5.00 -2.45 -4.99
N CYS A 160 4.57 -1.40 -4.29
CA CYS A 160 4.93 -1.19 -2.89
C CYS A 160 4.43 -2.32 -2.00
N LEU A 161 3.19 -2.77 -2.21
CA LEU A 161 2.56 -3.86 -1.49
C LEU A 161 3.32 -5.18 -1.68
N MET A 162 3.67 -5.52 -2.93
CA MET A 162 4.48 -6.71 -3.21
C MET A 162 5.88 -6.65 -2.58
N ARG A 163 6.55 -5.50 -2.62
CA ARG A 163 7.88 -5.38 -1.99
C ARG A 163 7.77 -5.50 -0.47
N ALA A 164 6.77 -4.87 0.11
CA ALA A 164 6.51 -4.89 1.54
C ALA A 164 6.25 -6.30 2.07
N SER A 165 5.48 -7.12 1.34
CA SER A 165 5.21 -8.51 1.75
C SER A 165 6.47 -9.36 1.72
N LEU A 166 7.32 -9.18 0.70
CA LEU A 166 8.64 -9.82 0.65
C LEU A 166 9.49 -9.44 1.86
N CYS A 167 9.53 -8.15 2.25
CA CYS A 167 10.27 -7.72 3.44
C CYS A 167 9.78 -8.38 4.73
N ALA A 168 8.46 -8.57 4.86
CA ALA A 168 7.86 -9.22 6.01
C ALA A 168 8.27 -10.70 6.09
N ILE A 169 8.32 -11.40 4.95
CA ILE A 169 8.75 -12.80 4.85
C ILE A 169 10.26 -12.95 5.08
N GLU A 170 11.07 -12.11 4.45
CA GLU A 170 12.54 -12.13 4.53
C GLU A 170 13.03 -11.81 5.95
N GLY A 171 12.26 -11.02 6.70
CA GLY A 171 12.64 -10.50 7.99
C GLY A 171 13.74 -9.44 7.87
N LEU A 172 13.56 -8.33 8.59
CA LEU A 172 14.52 -7.23 8.58
C LEU A 172 15.62 -7.47 9.66
N LYS A 173 16.91 -7.43 9.30
CA LYS A 173 18.04 -7.47 10.24
C LYS A 173 18.40 -6.07 10.73
N LYS A 174 18.29 -5.86 12.06
CA LYS A 174 18.65 -4.62 12.79
C LYS A 174 20.08 -4.17 12.55
#